data_AF-A0A0C1QEU6-F1
#
_entry.id   AF-A0A0C1QEU6-F1
#
_cell.length_a   1.000
_cell.length_b   1.000
_cell.length_c   1.000
_cell.angle_alpha   90.00
_cell.angle_beta   90.00
_cell.angle_gamma   90.00
#
_symmetry.space_group_name_H-M   'P 1'
#
loop_
_entity.id
_entity.type
_entity.pdbx_description
1 polymer ?
#
loop_
_entity_poly.entity_id
_entity_poly.type
_entity_poly.pdbx_seq_one_letter_code
_entity_poly.pdbx_strand_id
1 'polypeptide(L)'
;MDIESMKYYGLTKEIDKAEYFETDTYQSMLSNIKHAIKSGGLIALTGIVGIGKTVTLRRLQQAIRDENKILVSKSLATDKRNVTINTLYTALFADIATKKDGKLPTQAEKRERKLQSLIKELNKPIALFIDEAHDLHPRTLVSLKHLIETVQDVNGTLAVIVLGHPKLANDLRNPVLEEV
;
A
#
# COMPACT_ATOMS: atom_id res chain seq x y z
N MET A 1 30.01 -23.42 15.28
CA MET A 1 30.72 -22.13 15.16
C MET A 1 29.86 -20.98 15.68
N ASP A 2 28.53 -21.07 15.63
CA ASP A 2 27.63 -19.95 16.02
C ASP A 2 27.51 -19.68 17.53
N ILE A 3 27.62 -20.70 18.39
CA ILE A 3 27.40 -20.56 19.84
C ILE A 3 28.48 -19.68 20.52
N GLU A 4 29.72 -19.78 20.07
CA GLU A 4 30.85 -19.05 20.65
C GLU A 4 30.80 -17.57 20.26
N SER A 5 30.41 -17.29 19.00
CA SER A 5 30.13 -15.96 18.47
C SER A 5 28.97 -15.28 19.21
N MET A 6 27.86 -16.00 19.42
CA MET A 6 26.71 -15.46 20.15
C MET A 6 27.05 -15.07 21.60
N LYS A 7 27.85 -15.91 22.28
CA LYS A 7 28.28 -15.64 23.65
C LYS A 7 29.26 -14.46 23.72
N TYR A 8 30.14 -14.31 22.73
CA TYR A 8 31.07 -13.18 22.63
C TYR A 8 30.35 -11.84 22.42
N TYR A 9 29.31 -11.80 21.58
CA TYR A 9 28.53 -10.59 21.29
C TYR A 9 27.33 -10.38 22.24
N GLY A 10 27.12 -11.25 23.23
CA GLY A 10 26.00 -11.13 24.17
C GLY A 10 24.62 -11.35 23.54
N LEU A 11 24.54 -12.04 22.40
CA LEU A 11 23.28 -12.30 21.69
C LEU A 11 22.51 -13.42 22.40
N THR A 12 21.30 -13.09 22.87
CA THR A 12 20.41 -14.02 23.58
C THR A 12 19.57 -14.89 22.63
N LYS A 13 19.46 -14.50 21.36
CA LYS A 13 18.78 -15.22 20.27
C LYS A 13 19.62 -15.10 19.00
N GLU A 14 19.54 -16.11 18.14
CA GLU A 14 20.09 -16.02 16.77
C GLU A 14 19.39 -14.87 16.03
N ILE A 15 20.12 -14.17 15.15
CA ILE A 15 19.61 -12.95 14.47
C ILE A 15 18.38 -13.24 13.61
N ASP A 16 18.31 -14.43 13.01
CA ASP A 16 17.17 -14.93 12.22
C ASP A 16 15.94 -15.29 13.07
N LYS A 17 16.14 -15.52 14.37
CA LYS A 17 15.10 -15.80 15.38
C LYS A 17 14.83 -14.62 16.31
N ALA A 18 15.53 -13.51 16.11
CA ALA A 18 15.32 -12.30 16.89
C ALA A 18 13.93 -11.72 16.61
N GLU A 19 13.27 -11.26 17.67
CA GLU A 19 11.98 -10.58 17.54
C GLU A 19 12.18 -9.18 16.94
N TYR A 20 11.11 -8.64 16.38
CA TYR A 20 11.14 -7.33 15.75
C TYR A 20 11.48 -6.24 16.77
N PHE A 21 12.50 -5.44 16.46
CA PHE A 21 12.94 -4.35 17.34
C PHE A 21 12.21 -3.06 16.98
N GLU A 22 11.28 -2.63 17.83
CA GLU A 22 10.58 -1.35 17.67
C GLU A 22 11.40 -0.22 18.29
N THR A 23 11.66 0.84 17.51
CA THR A 23 12.26 2.09 18.01
C THR A 23 11.18 3.18 18.14
N ASP A 24 11.43 4.19 18.97
CA ASP A 24 10.52 5.36 19.08
C ASP A 24 10.35 6.07 17.73
N THR A 25 11.42 6.08 16.92
CA THR A 25 11.40 6.59 15.54
C THR A 25 10.45 5.78 14.66
N TYR A 26 10.46 4.46 14.82
CA TYR A 26 9.57 3.56 14.07
C TYR A 26 8.09 3.78 14.44
N GLN A 27 7.78 3.87 15.74
CA GLN A 27 6.41 4.15 16.18
C GLN A 27 5.91 5.51 15.69
N SER A 28 6.77 6.52 15.73
CA SER A 28 6.46 7.85 15.19
C SER A 28 6.19 7.80 13.68
N MET A 29 7.01 7.08 12.92
CA MET A 29 6.80 6.86 11.48
C MET A 29 5.47 6.17 11.20
N LEU A 30 5.13 5.10 11.94
CA LEU A 30 3.86 4.39 11.79
C LEU A 30 2.67 5.32 12.07
N SER A 31 2.74 6.10 13.15
CA SER A 31 1.70 7.07 13.49
C SER A 31 1.50 8.10 12.37
N ASN A 32 2.60 8.64 11.82
CA ASN A 32 2.53 9.61 10.73
C ASN A 32 1.90 9.01 9.47
N ILE A 33 2.24 7.77 9.11
CA ILE A 33 1.64 7.09 7.96
C ILE A 33 0.15 6.86 8.20
N LYS A 34 -0.26 6.41 9.40
CA LYS A 34 -1.68 6.24 9.75
C LYS A 34 -2.47 7.55 9.66
N HIS A 35 -1.88 8.68 10.06
CA HIS A 35 -2.49 9.99 9.91
C HIS A 35 -2.61 10.38 8.42
N ALA A 36 -1.55 10.20 7.63
CA ALA A 36 -1.56 10.47 6.20
C ALA A 36 -2.57 9.60 5.43
N ILE A 37 -2.82 8.36 5.87
CA ILE A 37 -3.84 7.51 5.26
C ILE A 37 -5.24 8.10 5.41
N LYS A 38 -5.51 8.82 6.52
CA LYS A 38 -6.81 9.47 6.75
C LYS A 38 -7.03 10.69 5.86
N SER A 39 -5.96 11.35 5.40
CA SER A 39 -6.08 12.42 4.40
C SER A 39 -6.20 11.89 2.97
N GLY A 40 -5.89 10.61 2.75
CA GLY A 40 -5.79 10.03 1.40
C GLY A 40 -4.54 10.51 0.64
N GLY A 41 -4.48 10.19 -0.64
CA GLY A 41 -3.37 10.59 -1.52
C GLY A 41 -2.34 9.48 -1.76
N LEU A 42 -1.21 9.86 -2.35
CA LEU A 42 -0.13 8.95 -2.69
C LEU A 42 1.00 9.03 -1.64
N ILE A 43 1.33 7.91 -1.01
CA ILE A 43 2.35 7.80 0.03
C ILE A 43 3.44 6.83 -0.44
N ALA A 44 4.68 7.29 -0.53
CA ALA A 44 5.80 6.48 -0.97
C ALA A 44 6.70 6.06 0.19
N LEU A 45 6.96 4.77 0.32
CA LEU A 45 7.96 4.22 1.25
C LEU A 45 9.10 3.63 0.44
N THR A 46 10.20 4.36 0.36
CA THR A 46 11.38 3.97 -0.42
C THR A 46 12.56 3.67 0.49
N GLY A 47 13.47 2.83 -0.01
CA GLY A 47 14.67 2.43 0.72
C GLY A 47 15.43 1.36 -0.03
N ILE A 48 16.67 1.10 0.37
CA ILE A 48 17.50 0.04 -0.22
C ILE A 48 16.92 -1.35 0.08
N VAL A 49 17.35 -2.36 -0.68
CA VAL A 49 16.98 -3.76 -0.43
C VAL A 49 17.48 -4.18 0.95
N GLY A 50 16.68 -4.98 1.68
CA GLY A 50 17.09 -5.53 2.98
C GLY A 50 16.90 -4.61 4.19
N ILE A 51 16.50 -3.35 4.01
CA ILE A 51 16.26 -2.41 5.14
C ILE A 51 14.95 -2.67 5.92
N GLY A 52 14.24 -3.75 5.60
CA GLY A 52 13.01 -4.13 6.32
C GLY A 52 11.71 -3.47 5.82
N LYS A 53 11.67 -2.84 4.63
CA LYS A 53 10.45 -2.21 4.05
C LYS A 53 9.24 -3.14 4.08
N THR A 54 9.38 -4.37 3.59
CA THR A 54 8.30 -5.36 3.53
C THR A 54 7.85 -5.79 4.93
N VAL A 55 8.77 -5.88 5.89
CA VAL A 55 8.44 -6.20 7.30
C VAL A 55 7.65 -5.06 7.92
N THR A 56 8.13 -3.82 7.75
CA THR A 56 7.45 -2.60 8.20
C THR A 56 6.04 -2.48 7.63
N LEU A 57 5.87 -2.76 6.34
CA LEU A 57 4.57 -2.75 5.69
C LEU A 57 3.61 -3.79 6.27
N ARG A 58 4.07 -5.03 6.47
CA ARG A 58 3.23 -6.08 7.04
C ARG A 58 2.74 -5.70 8.44
N ARG A 59 3.61 -5.10 9.27
CA ARG A 59 3.26 -4.59 10.60
C ARG A 59 2.26 -3.44 10.53
N LEU A 60 2.49 -2.47 9.64
CA LEU A 60 1.56 -1.36 9.41
C LEU A 60 0.17 -1.87 8.99
N GLN A 61 0.11 -2.81 8.04
CA GLN A 61 -1.14 -3.43 7.60
C GLN A 61 -1.87 -4.13 8.75
N GLN A 62 -1.14 -4.88 9.57
CA GLN A 62 -1.72 -5.56 10.73
C GLN A 62 -2.28 -4.55 11.73
N ALA A 63 -1.49 -3.53 12.10
CA ALA A 63 -1.91 -2.51 13.05
C ALA A 63 -3.14 -1.72 12.56
N ILE A 64 -3.25 -1.47 11.25
CA ILE A 64 -4.43 -0.82 10.66
C ILE A 64 -5.65 -1.75 10.70
N ARG A 65 -5.48 -3.05 10.40
CA ARG A 65 -6.55 -4.05 10.46
C ARG A 65 -7.10 -4.19 11.88
N ASP A 66 -6.21 -4.23 12.87
CA ASP A 66 -6.57 -4.36 14.29
C ASP A 66 -7.40 -3.17 14.78
N GLU A 67 -7.13 -1.95 14.28
CA GLU A 67 -7.92 -0.76 14.61
C GLU A 67 -9.30 -0.72 13.92
N ASN A 68 -9.48 -1.44 12.82
CA ASN A 68 -10.73 -1.53 12.03
C ASN A 68 -11.36 -0.17 11.60
N LYS A 69 -10.56 0.90 11.62
CA LYS A 69 -10.95 2.26 11.22
C LYS A 69 -10.73 2.52 9.73
N ILE A 70 -9.81 1.79 9.12
CA ILE A 70 -9.38 1.94 7.72
C ILE A 70 -9.42 0.54 7.08
N LEU A 71 -9.96 0.44 5.86
CA LEU A 71 -9.95 -0.80 5.10
C LEU A 71 -8.60 -0.99 4.42
N VAL A 72 -7.97 -2.16 4.62
CA VAL A 72 -6.67 -2.49 4.02
C VAL A 72 -6.87 -3.32 2.76
N SER A 73 -6.51 -2.75 1.61
CA SER A 73 -6.47 -3.45 0.31
C SER A 73 -5.03 -3.66 -0.17
N LYS A 74 -4.78 -4.75 -0.90
CA LYS A 74 -3.41 -5.06 -1.38
C LYS A 74 -3.41 -5.53 -2.83
N SER A 75 -2.50 -4.96 -3.63
CA SER A 75 -2.20 -5.48 -4.97
C SER A 75 -1.34 -6.75 -4.88
N LEU A 76 -1.97 -7.90 -5.11
CA LEU A 76 -1.34 -9.23 -5.08
C LEU A 76 -0.70 -9.67 -6.41
N ALA A 77 -0.71 -8.82 -7.44
CA ALA A 77 -0.16 -9.17 -8.75
C ALA A 77 1.33 -9.53 -8.65
N THR A 78 1.72 -10.70 -9.15
CA THR A 78 3.12 -11.17 -9.13
C THR A 78 3.97 -10.48 -10.19
N ASP A 79 3.41 -10.26 -11.38
CA ASP A 79 4.08 -9.54 -12.47
C ASP A 79 3.72 -8.06 -12.41
N LYS A 80 4.60 -7.27 -11.77
CA LYS A 80 4.39 -5.83 -11.57
C LYS A 80 4.47 -5.02 -12.86
N ARG A 81 5.20 -5.50 -13.86
CA ARG A 81 5.38 -4.79 -15.13
C ARG A 81 4.10 -4.78 -15.95
N ASN A 82 3.29 -5.82 -15.80
CA ASN A 82 1.98 -5.95 -16.45
C ASN A 82 0.81 -5.47 -15.58
N VAL A 83 1.07 -4.87 -14.41
CA VAL A 83 0.02 -4.24 -13.60
C VAL A 83 -0.47 -2.98 -14.31
N THR A 84 -1.75 -3.01 -14.66
CA THR A 84 -2.49 -1.87 -15.20
C THR A 84 -3.36 -1.26 -14.11
N ILE A 85 -3.91 -0.07 -14.38
CA ILE A 85 -4.89 0.55 -13.48
C ILE A 85 -6.12 -0.36 -13.27
N ASN A 86 -6.55 -1.07 -14.31
CA ASN A 86 -7.66 -2.03 -14.23
C ASN A 86 -7.37 -3.19 -13.26
N THR A 87 -6.11 -3.63 -13.19
CA THR A 87 -5.67 -4.63 -12.22
C THR A 87 -5.83 -4.11 -10.80
N LEU A 88 -5.51 -2.83 -10.56
CA LEU A 88 -5.65 -2.19 -9.25
C LEU A 88 -7.12 -1.95 -8.87
N TYR A 89 -7.96 -1.52 -9.81
CA TYR A 89 -9.41 -1.46 -9.63
C TYR A 89 -10.01 -2.82 -9.25
N THR A 90 -9.53 -3.89 -9.89
CA THR A 90 -9.97 -5.26 -9.60
C THR A 90 -9.54 -5.69 -8.20
N ALA A 91 -8.31 -5.38 -7.79
CA ALA A 91 -7.82 -5.68 -6.45
C ALA A 91 -8.63 -4.94 -5.36
N LEU A 92 -8.88 -3.64 -5.55
CA LEU A 92 -9.71 -2.85 -4.65
C LEU A 92 -11.12 -3.42 -4.52
N PHE A 93 -11.76 -3.73 -5.66
CA PHE A 93 -13.09 -4.31 -5.63
C PHE A 93 -13.11 -5.66 -4.91
N ALA A 94 -12.13 -6.53 -5.15
CA ALA A 94 -12.08 -7.83 -4.49
C ALA A 94 -11.98 -7.72 -2.96
N ASP A 95 -11.31 -6.68 -2.45
CA ASP A 95 -11.15 -6.44 -1.01
C ASP A 95 -12.35 -5.70 -0.37
N ILE A 96 -13.11 -4.91 -1.15
CA ILE A 96 -14.23 -4.10 -0.66
C ILE A 96 -15.59 -4.79 -0.88
N ALA A 97 -15.76 -5.48 -2.01
CA ALA A 97 -17.04 -6.03 -2.41
C ALA A 97 -17.47 -7.17 -1.49
N THR A 98 -18.76 -7.16 -1.13
CA THR A 98 -19.37 -8.24 -0.36
C THR A 98 -19.95 -9.30 -1.31
N LYS A 99 -20.32 -10.47 -0.78
CA LYS A 99 -20.96 -11.55 -1.56
C LYS A 99 -22.25 -11.10 -2.27
N LYS A 100 -22.87 -9.98 -1.86
CA LYS A 100 -24.09 -9.43 -2.46
C LYS A 100 -23.83 -8.58 -3.71
N ASP A 101 -22.60 -8.14 -3.94
CA ASP A 101 -22.26 -7.15 -4.97
C ASP A 101 -22.09 -7.72 -6.39
N GLY A 102 -22.21 -9.04 -6.52
CA GLY A 102 -22.12 -9.74 -7.80
C GLY A 102 -20.70 -9.77 -8.38
N LYS A 103 -20.62 -10.12 -9.67
CA LYS A 103 -19.33 -10.14 -10.39
C LYS A 103 -18.93 -8.73 -10.81
N LEU A 104 -17.62 -8.47 -10.76
CA LEU A 104 -17.04 -7.25 -11.30
C LEU A 104 -17.37 -7.10 -12.80
N PRO A 105 -17.90 -5.95 -13.25
CA PRO A 105 -18.12 -5.70 -14.67
C PRO A 105 -16.80 -5.74 -15.47
N THR A 106 -16.84 -6.33 -16.67
CA THR A 106 -15.66 -6.37 -17.55
C THR A 106 -15.35 -5.00 -18.17
N GLN A 107 -16.38 -4.18 -18.44
CA GLN A 107 -16.23 -2.83 -18.98
C GLN A 107 -15.65 -1.88 -17.94
N ALA A 108 -14.63 -1.10 -18.31
CA ALA A 108 -13.91 -0.18 -17.42
C ALA A 108 -14.86 0.84 -16.75
N GLU A 109 -15.64 1.58 -17.53
CA GLU A 109 -16.59 2.58 -17.02
C GLU A 109 -17.58 2.01 -15.99
N LYS A 110 -18.14 0.82 -16.25
CA LYS A 110 -19.09 0.18 -15.32
C LYS A 110 -18.41 -0.28 -14.03
N ARG A 111 -17.14 -0.69 -14.13
CA ARG A 111 -16.32 -1.12 -13.00
C ARG A 111 -16.04 0.03 -12.06
N GLU A 112 -15.65 1.18 -12.60
CA GLU A 112 -15.35 2.40 -11.85
C GLU A 112 -16.61 2.90 -11.13
N ARG A 113 -17.75 2.99 -11.83
CA ARG A 113 -19.04 3.37 -11.23
C ARG A 113 -19.47 2.41 -10.11
N LYS A 114 -19.30 1.10 -10.30
CA LYS A 114 -19.64 0.12 -9.27
C LYS A 114 -18.70 0.27 -8.06
N LEU A 115 -17.40 0.46 -8.28
CA LEU A 115 -16.46 0.73 -7.19
C LEU A 115 -16.85 2.00 -6.41
N GLN A 116 -17.15 3.08 -7.10
CA GLN A 116 -17.64 4.33 -6.51
C GLN A 116 -18.87 4.11 -5.62
N SER A 117 -19.85 3.33 -6.09
CA SER A 117 -21.04 3.02 -5.28
C SER A 117 -20.70 2.27 -3.99
N LEU A 118 -19.75 1.32 -4.06
CA LEU A 118 -19.31 0.54 -2.90
C LEU A 118 -18.55 1.40 -1.90
N ILE A 119 -17.68 2.27 -2.38
CA ILE A 119 -16.89 3.16 -1.52
C ILE A 119 -17.81 4.12 -0.77
N LYS A 120 -18.82 4.66 -1.46
CA LYS A 120 -19.82 5.52 -0.86
C LYS A 120 -20.64 4.81 0.21
N GLU A 121 -21.00 3.55 -0.01
CA GLU A 121 -21.71 2.72 0.97
C GLU A 121 -20.82 2.35 2.17
N LEU A 122 -19.54 2.04 1.92
CA LEU A 122 -18.58 1.68 2.95
C LEU A 122 -18.33 2.82 3.94
N ASN A 123 -18.24 4.06 3.44
CA ASN A 123 -17.98 5.28 4.22
C ASN A 123 -16.79 5.15 5.20
N LYS A 124 -15.71 4.47 4.76
CA LYS A 124 -14.47 4.31 5.52
C LYS A 124 -13.27 4.63 4.62
N PRO A 125 -12.17 5.19 5.17
CA PRO A 125 -10.93 5.35 4.43
C PRO A 125 -10.37 4.00 3.99
N ILE A 126 -9.77 3.96 2.80
CA ILE A 126 -9.16 2.78 2.21
C ILE A 126 -7.67 3.01 2.03
N ALA A 127 -6.85 2.04 2.43
CA ALA A 127 -5.41 2.02 2.24
C ALA A 127 -5.05 0.91 1.23
N LEU A 128 -4.69 1.29 0.00
CA LEU A 128 -4.23 0.38 -1.04
C LEU A 128 -2.71 0.25 -0.99
N PHE A 129 -2.21 -0.94 -0.69
CA PHE A 129 -0.78 -1.22 -0.63
C PHE A 129 -0.28 -1.88 -1.92
N ILE A 130 0.79 -1.31 -2.48
CA ILE A 130 1.47 -1.80 -3.68
C ILE A 130 2.95 -2.03 -3.36
N ASP A 131 3.32 -3.29 -3.22
CA ASP A 131 4.72 -3.70 -3.03
C ASP A 131 5.44 -3.79 -4.38
N GLU A 132 6.76 -3.57 -4.35
CA GLU A 132 7.62 -3.51 -5.54
C GLU A 132 7.10 -2.57 -6.64
N ALA A 133 6.56 -1.43 -6.23
CA ALA A 133 6.01 -0.40 -7.12
C ALA A 133 7.06 0.21 -8.07
N HIS A 134 8.36 0.03 -7.78
CA HIS A 134 9.44 0.45 -8.66
C HIS A 134 9.50 -0.35 -9.98
N ASP A 135 8.85 -1.51 -10.04
CA ASP A 135 8.69 -2.32 -11.26
C ASP A 135 7.39 -2.00 -12.02
N LEU A 136 6.53 -1.10 -11.50
CA LEU A 136 5.34 -0.66 -12.22
C LEU A 136 5.73 0.13 -13.47
N HIS A 137 4.90 0.00 -14.50
CA HIS A 137 5.03 0.83 -15.68
C HIS A 137 4.80 2.31 -15.32
N PRO A 138 5.60 3.28 -15.83
CA PRO A 138 5.44 4.70 -15.51
C PRO A 138 4.03 5.25 -15.76
N ARG A 139 3.38 4.81 -16.85
CA ARG A 139 1.96 5.13 -17.12
C ARG A 139 1.02 4.68 -15.99
N THR A 140 1.26 3.51 -15.39
CA THR A 140 0.46 3.02 -14.26
C THR A 140 0.67 3.89 -13.03
N LEU A 141 1.90 4.36 -12.77
CA LEU A 141 2.17 5.33 -11.68
C LEU A 141 1.37 6.62 -11.86
N VAL A 142 1.30 7.16 -13.07
CA VAL A 142 0.47 8.33 -13.41
C VAL A 142 -1.01 8.04 -13.17
N SER A 143 -1.49 6.88 -13.62
CA SER A 143 -2.89 6.50 -13.42
C SER A 143 -3.28 6.27 -11.95
N LEU A 144 -2.33 6.12 -11.00
CA LEU A 144 -2.66 6.02 -9.57
C LEU A 144 -3.37 7.28 -9.06
N LYS A 145 -3.03 8.44 -9.62
CA LYS A 145 -3.67 9.71 -9.26
C LYS A 145 -5.14 9.72 -9.68
N HIS A 146 -5.44 9.29 -10.91
CA HIS A 146 -6.82 9.16 -11.39
C HIS A 146 -7.65 8.22 -10.51
N LEU A 147 -7.05 7.14 -10.01
CA LEU A 147 -7.72 6.23 -9.08
C LEU A 147 -8.05 6.91 -7.74
N ILE A 148 -7.15 7.75 -7.22
CA ILE A 148 -7.41 8.55 -6.00
C ILE A 148 -8.54 9.56 -6.26
N GLU A 149 -8.48 10.29 -7.36
CA GLU A 149 -9.48 11.29 -7.77
C GLU A 149 -10.87 10.66 -7.94
N THR A 150 -10.94 9.51 -8.62
CA THR A 150 -12.20 8.76 -8.83
C THR A 150 -12.87 8.39 -7.51
N VAL A 151 -12.09 8.13 -6.46
CA VAL A 151 -12.59 7.87 -5.11
C VAL A 151 -12.99 9.16 -4.39
N GLN A 152 -12.24 10.24 -4.56
CA GLN A 152 -12.53 11.55 -3.97
C GLN A 152 -13.81 12.17 -4.54
N ASP A 153 -14.13 11.95 -5.82
CA ASP A 153 -15.35 12.42 -6.48
C ASP A 153 -16.64 11.94 -5.80
N VAL A 154 -16.59 10.82 -5.08
CA VAL A 154 -17.71 10.27 -4.30
C VAL A 154 -17.58 10.52 -2.80
N ASN A 155 -16.79 11.51 -2.41
CA ASN A 155 -16.44 11.85 -1.02
C ASN A 155 -15.77 10.68 -0.27
N GLY A 156 -15.18 9.73 -0.99
CA GLY A 156 -14.39 8.66 -0.42
C GLY A 156 -12.96 9.11 -0.11
N THR A 157 -12.27 8.33 0.73
CA THR A 157 -10.84 8.56 1.03
C THR A 157 -10.04 7.35 0.61
N LEU A 158 -9.16 7.51 -0.38
CA LEU A 158 -8.19 6.50 -0.79
C LEU A 158 -6.78 7.01 -0.54
N ALA A 159 -6.01 6.24 0.23
CA ALA A 159 -4.57 6.35 0.32
C ALA A 159 -3.92 5.22 -0.48
N VAL A 160 -3.04 5.55 -1.42
CA VAL A 160 -2.24 4.58 -2.17
C VAL A 160 -0.84 4.58 -1.59
N ILE A 161 -0.43 3.47 -0.98
CA ILE A 161 0.89 3.29 -0.37
C ILE A 161 1.75 2.45 -1.32
N VAL A 162 2.75 3.08 -1.92
CA VAL A 162 3.68 2.46 -2.86
C VAL A 162 5.03 2.20 -2.21
N LEU A 163 5.60 1.01 -2.45
CA LEU A 163 6.86 0.59 -1.86
C LEU A 163 7.84 0.17 -2.92
N GLY A 164 9.10 0.58 -2.78
CA GLY A 164 10.11 0.21 -3.76
C GLY A 164 11.49 0.70 -3.42
N HIS A 165 12.37 0.66 -4.43
CA HIS A 165 13.73 1.16 -4.36
C HIS A 165 13.77 2.70 -4.36
N PRO A 166 14.90 3.32 -4.00
CA PRO A 166 15.03 4.78 -4.02
C PRO A 166 14.68 5.40 -5.37
N LYS A 167 14.88 4.67 -6.48
CA LYS A 167 14.45 5.08 -7.83
C LYS A 167 12.96 5.46 -7.90
N LEU A 168 12.09 4.74 -7.17
CA LEU A 168 10.67 5.05 -7.11
C LEU A 168 10.41 6.49 -6.65
N ALA A 169 11.19 7.02 -5.70
CA ALA A 169 11.03 8.40 -5.26
C ALA A 169 11.33 9.40 -6.38
N ASN A 170 12.27 9.08 -7.27
CA ASN A 170 12.59 9.93 -8.42
C ASN A 170 11.50 9.82 -9.49
N ASP A 171 11.02 8.60 -9.76
CA ASP A 171 9.94 8.36 -10.72
C ASP A 171 8.66 9.08 -10.28
N LEU A 172 8.42 9.19 -8.96
CA LEU A 172 7.28 9.90 -8.37
C LEU A 172 7.40 11.43 -8.37
N ARG A 173 8.63 11.97 -8.45
CA ARG A 173 8.91 13.42 -8.53
C ARG A 173 8.83 13.97 -9.96
N ASN A 174 8.51 13.12 -10.94
CA ASN A 174 8.42 13.57 -12.31
C ASN A 174 7.22 14.54 -12.44
N PRO A 175 7.39 15.75 -13.02
CA PRO A 175 6.33 16.75 -13.12
C PRO A 175 5.05 16.25 -13.81
N VAL A 176 5.12 15.20 -14.63
CA VAL A 176 3.93 14.54 -15.22
C VAL A 176 3.00 13.93 -14.14
N LEU A 177 3.50 13.70 -12.92
CA LEU A 177 2.70 13.30 -11.76
C LEU A 177 2.22 14.48 -10.92
N GLU A 178 2.87 15.64 -11.02
CA GLU A 178 2.46 16.88 -10.36
C GLU A 178 1.37 17.62 -11.16
N GLU A 179 1.46 17.63 -12.50
CA GLU A 179 0.53 18.28 -13.42
C GLU A 179 -0.60 17.33 -13.88
N VAL A 180 -1.68 17.22 -13.08
CA VAL A 180 -3.07 16.98 -13.53
C VAL A 180 -4.02 17.59 -12.49
#